data_AF-A0A7W4VPK5-F1
#
_entry.id   AF-A0A7W4VPK5-F1
#
_cell.length_a   1.000
_cell.length_b   1.000
_cell.length_c   1.000
_cell.angle_alpha   90.00
_cell.angle_beta   90.00
_cell.angle_gamma   90.00
#
_symmetry.space_group_name_H-M   'P 1'
#
loop_
_entity.id
_entity.type
_entity.pdbx_description
1 polymer ?
#
loop_
_entity_poly.entity_id
_entity_poly.type
_entity_poly.pdbx_seq_one_letter_code
_entity_poly.pdbx_strand_id
1 'polypeptide(L)'
;MRPLPLVTLAMALSACAGILPAMGQTLPIEMILPPARPAAQGFSRSSTPLPTASFRHAGSPHHAARPVIARPATAEQVLAATAPLPPSRPVFDEPETAPEPISITPKPIVTASASAVPVVLNQPLPNSVVVERANAFFTNLSTMVADFTQVGGDGRRQGGTLYLQRPGKVRFEYDPPATLQVVADGRSVAVRDRKLATQDLYSISQTPLKFLLRERVNLGQDIKITGITNDGNAVRINLEDTSTLGGTSRITLFFDPQVESLNQWRIIDAQGFQTMVVLDKVERGRRIDQDLFNIQYEAIIGAGNNR
;
A
#
# COMPACT_ATOMS: atom_id res chain seq x y z
N MET A 1 -38.62 46.48 -47.18
CA MET A 1 -39.73 46.65 -46.22
C MET A 1 -40.15 45.27 -45.72
N ARG A 2 -40.39 45.16 -44.41
CA ARG A 2 -40.64 43.96 -43.59
C ARG A 2 -41.98 43.27 -43.92
N PRO A 3 -42.28 42.01 -43.49
CA PRO A 3 -42.43 41.68 -42.05
C PRO A 3 -41.90 40.32 -41.57
N LEU A 4 -41.60 40.29 -40.26
CA LEU A 4 -41.48 39.07 -39.44
C LEU A 4 -42.87 38.44 -39.22
N PRO A 5 -42.91 37.15 -38.85
CA PRO A 5 -43.88 36.68 -37.87
C PRO A 5 -43.20 36.21 -36.57
N LEU A 6 -43.87 36.55 -35.46
CA LEU A 6 -43.56 36.20 -34.09
C LEU A 6 -44.72 35.32 -33.59
N VAL A 7 -44.49 34.04 -33.27
CA VAL A 7 -45.44 33.19 -32.52
C VAL A 7 -44.68 32.22 -31.59
N THR A 8 -44.68 32.59 -30.31
CA THR A 8 -45.07 31.83 -29.09
C THR A 8 -44.60 30.38 -28.84
N LEU A 9 -43.73 30.26 -27.82
CA LEU A 9 -43.67 29.35 -26.65
C LEU A 9 -44.37 27.96 -26.70
N ALA A 10 -43.59 26.90 -26.48
CA ALA A 10 -44.02 25.69 -25.76
C ALA A 10 -42.88 25.11 -24.91
N MET A 11 -43.16 24.91 -23.63
CA MET A 11 -42.31 24.29 -22.62
C MET A 11 -42.24 22.76 -22.75
N ALA A 12 -41.12 22.23 -22.24
CA ALA A 12 -40.94 20.93 -21.59
C ALA A 12 -41.09 19.65 -22.41
N LEU A 13 -40.03 18.85 -22.50
CA LEU A 13 -39.89 17.70 -21.60
C LEU A 13 -38.48 17.12 -21.65
N SER A 14 -37.94 16.97 -20.45
CA SER A 14 -36.74 16.23 -20.12
C SER A 14 -36.93 14.75 -20.46
N ALA A 15 -35.97 14.15 -21.16
CA ALA A 15 -35.77 12.71 -21.17
C ALA A 15 -34.27 12.44 -21.23
N CYS A 16 -33.71 12.20 -20.06
CA CYS A 16 -32.35 11.71 -19.85
C CYS A 16 -32.13 10.43 -20.67
N ALA A 17 -31.35 10.52 -21.75
CA ALA A 17 -30.70 9.35 -22.31
C ALA A 17 -29.49 9.02 -21.42
N GLY A 18 -29.65 7.98 -20.61
CA GLY A 18 -28.63 7.52 -19.67
C GLY A 18 -27.33 7.18 -20.38
N ILE A 19 -26.28 7.94 -20.07
CA ILE A 19 -24.91 7.50 -20.26
C ILE A 19 -24.63 6.56 -19.09
N LEU A 20 -24.64 5.25 -19.37
CA LEU A 20 -24.11 4.24 -18.47
C LEU A 20 -22.68 4.65 -18.07
N PRO A 21 -22.33 4.65 -16.77
CA PRO A 21 -20.93 4.73 -16.39
C PRO A 21 -20.24 3.46 -16.91
N ALA A 22 -19.25 3.63 -17.77
CA ALA A 22 -18.38 2.55 -18.18
C ALA A 22 -17.69 1.98 -16.94
N MET A 23 -18.02 0.73 -16.61
CA MET A 23 -17.40 -0.06 -15.56
C MET A 23 -15.90 -0.28 -15.85
N GLY A 24 -15.05 -0.03 -14.86
CA GLY A 24 -13.90 -0.90 -14.59
C GLY A 24 -12.57 -0.60 -15.30
N GLN A 25 -12.03 0.60 -15.14
CA GLN A 25 -10.57 0.78 -15.20
C GLN A 25 -10.09 1.45 -13.92
N THR A 26 -9.96 0.65 -12.85
CA THR A 26 -9.19 1.00 -11.64
C THR A 26 -7.72 1.03 -12.04
N LEU A 27 -7.22 2.19 -12.42
CA LEU A 27 -5.83 2.42 -12.81
C LEU A 27 -5.23 3.48 -11.85
N PRO A 28 -3.89 3.63 -11.79
CA PRO A 28 -2.93 3.68 -10.65
C PRO A 28 -3.08 4.75 -9.57
N ILE A 29 -4.27 5.34 -9.42
CA ILE A 29 -4.63 6.32 -8.41
C ILE A 29 -4.13 5.89 -7.03
N GLU A 30 -4.10 4.61 -6.68
CA GLU A 30 -3.63 4.09 -5.37
C GLU A 30 -2.17 4.41 -5.01
N MET A 31 -1.33 4.80 -5.97
CA MET A 31 0.03 5.26 -5.68
C MET A 31 0.05 6.71 -5.13
N ILE A 32 -1.05 7.46 -5.30
CA ILE A 32 -1.16 8.92 -5.12
C ILE A 32 -2.37 9.31 -4.25
N LEU A 33 -3.49 8.58 -4.38
CA LEU A 33 -4.75 8.85 -3.73
C LEU A 33 -5.46 7.51 -3.42
N PRO A 34 -6.19 7.43 -2.30
CA PRO A 34 -7.19 6.39 -2.12
C PRO A 34 -8.27 6.33 -3.22
N PRO A 35 -8.80 5.14 -3.58
CA PRO A 35 -9.92 5.08 -4.51
C PRO A 35 -11.14 5.79 -3.93
N ALA A 36 -11.82 6.58 -4.76
CA ALA A 36 -13.10 7.18 -4.38
C ALA A 36 -14.10 6.06 -4.08
N ARG A 37 -14.67 6.06 -2.87
CA ARG A 37 -15.74 5.14 -2.49
C ARG A 37 -16.84 5.24 -3.57
N PRO A 38 -17.32 4.12 -4.16
CA PRO A 38 -18.53 4.21 -4.97
C PRO A 38 -19.61 4.82 -4.09
N ALA A 39 -20.26 5.89 -4.57
CA ALA A 39 -21.34 6.52 -3.84
C ALA A 39 -22.36 5.44 -3.49
N ALA A 40 -22.38 5.01 -2.24
CA ALA A 40 -23.43 4.17 -1.72
C ALA A 40 -24.72 4.97 -1.95
N GLN A 41 -25.58 4.49 -2.84
CA GLN A 41 -26.90 5.05 -3.06
C GLN A 41 -27.56 5.22 -1.70
N GLY A 42 -27.88 6.46 -1.37
CA GLY A 42 -28.26 6.87 -0.03
C GLY A 42 -29.48 6.13 0.47
N PHE A 43 -29.35 5.47 1.61
CA PHE A 43 -30.48 5.30 2.51
C PHE A 43 -30.49 6.49 3.46
N SER A 44 -31.36 7.46 3.16
CA SER A 44 -31.68 8.58 4.05
C SER A 44 -32.14 8.04 5.41
N ARG A 45 -31.30 8.16 6.44
CA ARG A 45 -31.78 8.12 7.84
C ARG A 45 -32.08 9.56 8.24
N SER A 46 -33.35 9.94 8.12
CA SER A 46 -33.90 11.12 8.78
C SER A 46 -33.79 10.94 10.29
N SER A 47 -32.85 11.62 10.94
CA SER A 47 -32.79 11.75 12.39
C SER A 47 -33.51 13.02 12.81
N THR A 48 -34.74 12.90 13.28
CA THR A 48 -35.48 13.97 13.95
C THR A 48 -34.91 14.15 15.38
N PRO A 49 -34.59 15.36 15.85
CA PRO A 49 -34.17 15.55 17.23
C PRO A 49 -35.38 15.55 18.18
N LEU A 50 -35.28 14.86 19.33
CA LEU A 50 -36.24 14.96 20.43
C LEU A 50 -36.08 16.30 21.19
N PRO A 51 -37.17 16.91 21.69
CA PRO A 51 -37.08 18.16 22.45
C PRO A 51 -36.56 17.96 23.88
N THR A 52 -35.73 18.89 24.32
CA THR A 52 -35.23 19.04 25.69
C THR A 52 -36.32 19.57 26.62
N ALA A 53 -36.62 18.86 27.71
CA ALA A 53 -37.45 19.35 28.80
C ALA A 53 -36.60 19.49 30.08
N SER A 54 -36.50 20.72 30.57
CA SER A 54 -35.87 21.09 31.84
C SER A 54 -36.91 21.11 32.95
N PHE A 55 -36.66 20.43 34.07
CA PHE A 55 -37.39 20.66 35.32
C PHE A 55 -36.43 20.67 36.52
N ARG A 56 -36.56 21.68 37.38
CA ARG A 56 -35.83 21.88 38.64
C ARG A 56 -36.69 21.47 39.85
N HIS A 57 -36.01 20.88 40.84
CA HIS A 57 -36.16 20.87 42.31
C HIS A 57 -37.53 20.62 43.00
N ALA A 58 -37.57 19.64 43.92
CA ALA A 58 -37.60 19.86 45.38
C ALA A 58 -37.81 18.54 46.18
N GLY A 59 -37.19 18.42 47.37
CA GLY A 59 -37.74 17.69 48.54
C GLY A 59 -37.33 16.22 48.80
N SER A 60 -36.48 16.00 49.82
CA SER A 60 -36.46 14.79 50.68
C SER A 60 -37.54 14.93 51.79
N PRO A 61 -37.92 13.94 52.65
CA PRO A 61 -37.23 12.69 53.03
C PRO A 61 -38.13 11.44 53.31
N HIS A 62 -37.50 10.40 53.89
CA HIS A 62 -38.03 9.28 54.71
C HIS A 62 -38.21 7.85 54.15
N HIS A 63 -37.34 6.97 54.66
CA HIS A 63 -37.59 5.64 55.27
C HIS A 63 -38.29 4.53 54.44
N ALA A 64 -37.54 3.45 54.12
CA ALA A 64 -37.69 2.12 54.74
C ALA A 64 -37.04 0.98 53.91
N ALA A 65 -36.05 0.33 54.53
CA ALA A 65 -35.77 -1.11 54.57
C ALA A 65 -35.84 -2.04 53.31
N ARG A 66 -34.68 -2.67 53.04
CA ARG A 66 -34.39 -4.02 52.47
C ARG A 66 -34.49 -4.23 50.94
N PRO A 67 -33.83 -5.26 50.35
CA PRO A 67 -32.75 -6.14 50.83
C PRO A 67 -31.50 -6.18 49.90
N VAL A 68 -30.42 -6.75 50.42
CA VAL A 68 -29.22 -7.20 49.68
C VAL A 68 -29.60 -8.38 48.78
N ILE A 69 -29.41 -8.26 47.47
CA ILE A 69 -29.51 -9.39 46.54
C ILE A 69 -28.14 -10.07 46.46
N ALA A 70 -28.14 -11.33 46.88
CA ALA A 70 -27.01 -12.23 46.84
C ALA A 70 -26.65 -12.63 45.40
N ARG A 71 -25.34 -12.71 45.14
CA ARG A 71 -24.74 -13.35 43.97
C ARG A 71 -24.79 -14.87 44.16
N PRO A 72 -25.49 -15.66 43.32
CA PRO A 72 -25.37 -17.09 43.38
C PRO A 72 -24.06 -17.56 42.73
N ALA A 73 -23.43 -18.52 43.39
CA ALA A 73 -22.29 -19.27 42.94
C ALA A 73 -22.73 -20.64 42.39
N THR A 74 -21.98 -21.11 41.39
CA THR A 74 -21.62 -22.52 41.10
C THR A 74 -22.69 -23.53 40.67
N ALA A 75 -22.46 -24.11 39.48
CA ALA A 75 -22.64 -25.53 39.11
C ALA A 75 -22.36 -25.61 37.60
N GLU A 76 -21.13 -25.84 37.15
CA GLU A 76 -20.61 -27.19 36.86
C GLU A 76 -21.66 -28.27 36.58
N GLN A 77 -21.53 -28.87 35.39
CA GLN A 77 -22.16 -30.09 34.86
C GLN A 77 -23.59 -29.87 34.33
N VAL A 78 -23.91 -30.18 33.06
CA VAL A 78 -24.07 -31.54 32.53
C VAL A 78 -24.13 -31.56 30.97
N LEU A 79 -23.60 -32.64 30.36
CA LEU A 79 -23.78 -33.17 28.98
C LEU A 79 -23.03 -32.47 27.81
N ALA A 80 -21.88 -32.93 27.29
CA ALA A 80 -21.51 -34.21 26.64
C ALA A 80 -21.86 -34.33 25.14
N ALA A 81 -20.82 -34.65 24.36
CA ALA A 81 -20.78 -35.23 23.01
C ALA A 81 -21.15 -34.37 21.80
N THR A 82 -20.14 -33.98 21.00
CA THR A 82 -19.89 -34.49 19.62
C THR A 82 -18.91 -33.55 18.89
N ALA A 83 -17.63 -33.90 18.84
CA ALA A 83 -16.72 -33.49 17.76
C ALA A 83 -15.58 -34.54 17.67
N PRO A 84 -15.30 -35.11 16.49
CA PRO A 84 -14.45 -36.29 16.33
C PRO A 84 -12.96 -35.99 16.50
N LEU A 85 -12.24 -36.96 17.06
CA LEU A 85 -10.79 -36.97 17.25
C LEU A 85 -10.05 -36.96 15.89
N PRO A 86 -8.88 -36.31 15.78
CA PRO A 86 -7.98 -36.52 14.64
C PRO A 86 -7.49 -37.99 14.63
N PRO A 87 -7.26 -38.60 13.45
CA PRO A 87 -6.86 -40.00 13.35
C PRO A 87 -5.49 -40.25 13.99
N SER A 88 -5.39 -41.33 14.77
CA SER A 88 -4.12 -41.87 15.26
C SER A 88 -3.21 -42.22 14.07
N ARG A 89 -1.98 -41.72 14.09
CA ARG A 89 -0.91 -42.14 13.17
C ARG A 89 -0.79 -43.68 13.24
N PRO A 90 -0.75 -44.40 12.11
CA PRO A 90 -0.52 -45.85 12.13
C PRO A 90 0.84 -46.15 12.77
N VAL A 91 0.83 -47.00 13.78
CA VAL A 91 2.01 -47.68 14.29
C VAL A 91 2.45 -48.62 13.19
N PHE A 92 3.61 -48.36 12.58
CA PHE A 92 4.30 -49.37 11.79
C PHE A 92 4.85 -50.38 12.78
N ASP A 93 4.24 -51.56 12.81
CA ASP A 93 4.88 -52.75 13.31
C ASP A 93 5.90 -53.25 12.27
N GLU A 94 6.95 -53.89 12.80
CA GLU A 94 7.84 -54.87 12.12
C GLU A 94 9.16 -54.34 11.50
N PRO A 95 10.30 -55.08 11.62
CA PRO A 95 10.77 -55.90 12.74
C PRO A 95 12.15 -55.45 13.27
N GLU A 96 12.39 -55.71 14.55
CA GLU A 96 13.71 -55.71 15.17
C GLU A 96 14.55 -56.84 14.56
N THR A 97 15.53 -56.50 13.72
CA THR A 97 16.65 -57.39 13.40
C THR A 97 17.92 -56.68 13.82
N ALA A 98 18.46 -57.08 14.98
CA ALA A 98 19.76 -56.64 15.47
C ALA A 98 20.86 -57.09 14.49
N PRO A 99 21.73 -56.21 13.99
CA PRO A 99 23.00 -56.64 13.45
C PRO A 99 23.98 -56.84 14.61
N GLU A 100 24.61 -58.02 14.63
CA GLU A 100 25.69 -58.41 15.54
C GLU A 100 26.81 -57.35 15.62
N PRO A 101 27.52 -57.22 16.76
CA PRO A 101 28.60 -56.25 16.90
C PRO A 101 29.76 -56.59 15.96
N ILE A 102 29.90 -55.83 14.88
CA ILE A 102 31.04 -55.89 13.98
C ILE A 102 32.25 -55.31 14.73
N SER A 103 33.14 -56.20 15.21
CA SER A 103 34.42 -55.80 15.80
C SER A 103 35.38 -55.31 14.71
N ILE A 104 35.46 -53.99 14.52
CA ILE A 104 36.48 -53.34 13.70
C ILE A 104 37.66 -52.93 14.60
N THR A 105 38.79 -53.63 14.39
CA THR A 105 40.09 -53.30 14.97
C THR A 105 40.54 -51.91 14.51
N PRO A 106 40.97 -50.99 15.40
CA PRO A 106 41.42 -49.67 14.98
C PRO A 106 42.80 -49.78 14.31
N LYS A 107 42.84 -49.57 12.99
CA LYS A 107 44.05 -49.17 12.25
C LYS A 107 44.23 -47.66 12.46
N PRO A 108 45.45 -47.12 12.66
CA PRO A 108 45.63 -45.71 12.94
C PRO A 108 45.17 -44.89 11.73
N ILE A 109 44.16 -44.03 11.94
CA ILE A 109 43.75 -43.02 10.98
C ILE A 109 44.86 -41.98 10.98
N VAL A 110 45.58 -41.89 9.86
CA VAL A 110 46.51 -40.81 9.57
C VAL A 110 45.72 -39.51 9.66
N THR A 111 46.14 -38.62 10.56
CA THR A 111 45.56 -37.31 10.79
C THR A 111 45.69 -36.47 9.53
N ALA A 112 44.69 -36.51 8.65
CA ALA A 112 44.52 -35.51 7.60
C ALA A 112 44.05 -34.22 8.29
N SER A 113 44.95 -33.23 8.38
CA SER A 113 44.59 -31.86 8.76
C SER A 113 43.53 -31.34 7.78
N ALA A 114 42.27 -31.38 8.20
CA ALA A 114 41.21 -30.68 7.51
C ALA A 114 41.43 -29.18 7.73
N SER A 115 41.93 -28.49 6.71
CA SER A 115 41.79 -27.04 6.62
C SER A 115 40.30 -26.71 6.64
N ALA A 116 39.80 -26.27 7.78
CA ALA A 116 38.49 -25.68 7.89
C ALA A 116 38.49 -24.39 7.06
N VAL A 117 37.91 -24.43 5.87
CA VAL A 117 37.50 -23.19 5.19
C VAL A 117 36.46 -22.51 6.08
N PRO A 118 36.62 -21.23 6.43
CA PRO A 118 35.60 -20.55 7.21
C PRO A 118 34.33 -20.50 6.34
N VAL A 119 33.29 -21.21 6.78
CA VAL A 119 31.93 -20.96 6.30
C VAL A 119 31.61 -19.55 6.74
N VAL A 120 31.66 -18.58 5.82
CA VAL A 120 31.15 -17.23 6.07
C VAL A 120 29.66 -17.37 6.24
N LEU A 121 29.21 -17.47 7.49
CA LEU A 121 27.81 -17.31 7.83
C LEU A 121 27.44 -15.89 7.40
N ASN A 122 26.53 -15.77 6.44
CA ASN A 122 26.01 -14.50 5.97
C ASN A 122 25.16 -13.89 7.10
N GLN A 123 25.83 -13.30 8.09
CA GLN A 123 25.15 -12.77 9.27
C GLN A 123 24.31 -11.57 8.86
N PRO A 124 23.02 -11.51 9.25
CA PRO A 124 22.16 -10.38 8.95
C PRO A 124 22.80 -9.06 9.39
N LEU A 125 22.81 -8.07 8.50
CA LEU A 125 23.30 -6.72 8.80
C LEU A 125 22.57 -6.15 10.01
N PRO A 126 23.26 -5.48 10.96
CA PRO A 126 22.60 -4.82 12.07
C PRO A 126 21.70 -3.67 11.58
N ASN A 127 20.61 -3.43 12.29
CA ASN A 127 19.57 -2.46 11.89
C ASN A 127 20.12 -1.03 11.66
N SER A 128 21.09 -0.58 12.44
CA SER A 128 21.71 0.74 12.25
C SER A 128 22.43 0.86 10.90
N VAL A 129 23.17 -0.18 10.50
CA VAL A 129 23.87 -0.24 9.21
C VAL A 129 22.88 -0.33 8.05
N VAL A 130 21.77 -1.06 8.23
CA VAL A 130 20.68 -1.09 7.22
C VAL A 130 20.12 0.31 6.97
N VAL A 131 19.82 1.07 8.02
CA VAL A 131 19.28 2.43 7.90
C VAL A 131 20.30 3.37 7.26
N GLU A 132 21.56 3.30 7.67
CA GLU A 132 22.66 4.09 7.11
C GLU A 132 22.81 3.83 5.61
N ARG A 133 22.88 2.56 5.19
CA ARG A 133 23.00 2.18 3.78
C ARG A 133 21.77 2.57 2.97
N ALA A 134 20.57 2.43 3.52
CA ALA A 134 19.34 2.87 2.85
C ALA A 134 19.32 4.40 2.66
N ASN A 135 19.73 5.18 3.66
CA ASN A 135 19.87 6.63 3.54
C ASN A 135 20.93 7.00 2.49
N ALA A 136 22.06 6.29 2.46
CA ALA A 136 23.11 6.48 1.46
C ALA A 136 22.63 6.15 0.04
N PHE A 137 21.88 5.05 -0.12
CA PHE A 137 21.26 4.65 -1.40
C PHE A 137 20.39 5.79 -1.95
N PHE A 138 19.47 6.31 -1.13
CA PHE A 138 18.60 7.40 -1.55
C PHE A 138 19.38 8.70 -1.81
N THR A 139 20.34 9.04 -0.95
CA THR A 139 21.13 10.28 -1.10
C THR A 139 21.97 10.29 -2.38
N ASN A 140 22.51 9.14 -2.78
CA ASN A 140 23.34 9.01 -3.98
C ASN A 140 22.53 8.77 -5.27
N LEU A 141 21.22 8.57 -5.16
CA LEU A 141 20.35 8.36 -6.32
C LEU A 141 20.01 9.70 -6.97
N SER A 142 20.76 10.09 -8.01
CA SER A 142 20.46 11.29 -8.80
C SER A 142 19.44 11.01 -9.91
N THR A 143 19.71 10.00 -10.74
CA THR A 143 18.83 9.53 -11.81
C THR A 143 18.70 8.02 -11.79
N MET A 144 17.52 7.53 -12.18
CA MET A 144 17.24 6.11 -12.32
C MET A 144 16.25 5.87 -13.46
N VAL A 145 16.55 4.90 -14.30
CA VAL A 145 15.62 4.34 -15.29
C VAL A 145 15.45 2.86 -14.96
N ALA A 146 14.23 2.36 -14.93
CA ALA A 146 13.96 0.96 -14.64
C ALA A 146 12.70 0.50 -15.38
N ASP A 147 12.65 -0.78 -15.72
CA ASP A 147 11.38 -1.43 -16.02
C ASP A 147 10.65 -1.64 -14.69
N PHE A 148 9.32 -1.52 -14.68
CA PHE A 148 8.53 -1.80 -13.49
C PHE A 148 7.37 -2.73 -13.77
N THR A 149 6.96 -3.47 -12.75
CA THR A 149 5.66 -4.14 -12.72
C THR A 149 4.91 -3.70 -11.48
N GLN A 150 3.79 -3.01 -11.68
CA GLN A 150 2.87 -2.65 -10.63
C GLN A 150 1.83 -3.74 -10.44
N VAL A 151 1.48 -4.04 -9.19
CA VAL A 151 0.31 -4.80 -8.79
C VAL A 151 -0.56 -3.90 -7.93
N GLY A 152 -1.77 -3.57 -8.39
CA GLY A 152 -2.72 -2.72 -7.66
C GLY A 152 -3.52 -3.49 -6.61
N GLY A 153 -4.35 -2.79 -5.83
CA GLY A 153 -5.22 -3.40 -4.81
C GLY A 153 -6.25 -4.38 -5.38
N ASP A 154 -6.57 -4.28 -6.67
CA ASP A 154 -7.42 -5.20 -7.43
C ASP A 154 -6.67 -6.43 -7.97
N GLY A 155 -5.37 -6.54 -7.71
CA GLY A 155 -4.50 -7.63 -8.18
C GLY A 155 -4.07 -7.51 -9.64
N ARG A 156 -4.50 -6.48 -10.39
CA ARG A 156 -4.09 -6.30 -11.78
C ARG A 156 -2.62 -5.94 -11.86
N ARG A 157 -1.94 -6.56 -12.82
CA ARG A 157 -0.53 -6.31 -13.11
C ARG A 157 -0.38 -5.38 -14.29
N GLN A 158 0.44 -4.36 -14.16
CA GLN A 158 0.72 -3.40 -15.23
C GLN A 158 2.23 -3.18 -15.32
N GLY A 159 2.77 -3.33 -16.51
CA GLY A 159 4.18 -3.07 -16.81
C GLY A 159 4.41 -1.64 -17.28
N GLY A 160 5.66 -1.21 -17.27
CA GLY A 160 6.05 0.06 -17.86
C GLY A 160 7.50 0.43 -17.59
N THR A 161 7.83 1.67 -17.92
CA THR A 161 9.14 2.27 -17.63
C THR A 161 9.02 3.37 -16.59
N LEU A 162 9.86 3.28 -15.57
CA LEU A 162 10.06 4.29 -14.55
C LEU A 162 11.23 5.18 -14.94
N TYR A 163 11.00 6.49 -14.97
CA TYR A 163 12.03 7.50 -15.02
C TYR A 163 12.01 8.28 -13.71
N LEU A 164 13.13 8.34 -13.02
CA LEU A 164 13.27 9.08 -11.77
C LEU A 164 14.47 10.01 -11.88
N GLN A 165 14.26 11.27 -11.51
CA GLN A 165 15.32 12.25 -11.39
C GLN A 165 15.10 13.07 -10.13
N ARG A 166 16.05 13.01 -9.22
CA ARG A 166 15.99 13.77 -7.98
C ARG A 166 16.56 15.18 -8.18
N PRO A 167 16.01 16.17 -7.45
CA PRO A 167 14.86 16.06 -6.56
C PRO A 167 13.51 16.12 -7.32
N GLY A 168 12.53 15.36 -6.83
CA GLY A 168 11.11 15.63 -7.08
C GLY A 168 10.52 15.16 -8.41
N LYS A 169 11.33 14.74 -9.39
CA LYS A 169 10.84 14.35 -10.72
C LYS A 169 10.70 12.84 -10.86
N VAL A 170 9.54 12.41 -11.31
CA VAL A 170 9.28 11.00 -11.65
C VAL A 170 8.32 10.88 -12.79
N ARG A 171 8.42 9.82 -13.58
CA ARG A 171 7.45 9.43 -14.59
C ARG A 171 7.26 7.93 -14.53
N PHE A 172 6.02 7.49 -14.36
CA PHE A 172 5.62 6.11 -14.64
C PHE A 172 4.91 6.12 -15.99
N GLU A 173 5.58 5.59 -17.01
CA GLU A 173 5.00 5.34 -18.33
C GLU A 173 4.53 3.90 -18.37
N TYR A 174 3.22 3.67 -18.49
CA TYR A 174 2.67 2.31 -18.56
C TYR A 174 2.70 1.79 -20.00
N ASP A 175 2.96 0.49 -20.15
CA ASP A 175 2.97 -0.15 -21.46
C ASP A 175 1.54 -0.29 -22.02
N PRO A 176 1.35 -0.24 -23.36
CA PRO A 176 0.08 -0.56 -23.98
C PRO A 176 -0.44 -1.94 -23.54
N PRO A 177 -1.77 -2.11 -23.34
CA PRO A 177 -2.85 -1.20 -23.72
C PRO A 177 -3.22 -0.15 -22.66
N ALA A 178 -2.45 -0.03 -21.57
CA ALA A 178 -2.69 1.01 -20.59
C ALA A 178 -2.43 2.39 -21.22
N THR A 179 -3.32 3.34 -20.97
CA THR A 179 -3.21 4.71 -21.49
C THR A 179 -2.88 5.71 -20.39
N LEU A 180 -2.66 5.22 -19.17
CA LEU A 180 -2.30 6.06 -18.05
C LEU A 180 -0.81 6.38 -18.02
N GLN A 181 -0.56 7.52 -17.40
CA GLN A 181 0.76 8.01 -17.12
C GLN A 181 0.72 8.78 -15.80
N VAL A 182 1.74 8.58 -14.97
CA VAL A 182 1.95 9.40 -13.77
C VAL A 182 3.20 10.24 -13.98
N VAL A 183 3.12 11.55 -13.71
CA VAL A 183 4.25 12.49 -13.85
C VAL A 183 4.37 13.33 -12.59
N ALA A 184 5.56 13.50 -12.06
CA ALA A 184 5.87 14.53 -11.09
C ALA A 184 6.93 15.48 -11.62
N ASP A 185 6.74 16.78 -11.43
CA ASP A 185 7.62 17.84 -11.91
C ASP A 185 8.58 18.39 -10.83
N GLY A 186 8.35 17.98 -9.58
CA GLY A 186 9.05 18.47 -8.38
C GLY A 186 8.13 19.10 -7.35
N ARG A 187 6.91 19.49 -7.73
CA ARG A 187 5.92 20.14 -6.86
C ARG A 187 4.61 19.37 -6.85
N SER A 188 4.16 18.97 -8.01
CA SER A 188 2.89 18.30 -8.22
C SER A 188 3.11 16.92 -8.82
N VAL A 189 2.10 16.06 -8.65
CA VAL A 189 1.96 14.80 -9.35
C VAL A 189 0.69 14.88 -10.20
N ALA A 190 0.83 14.66 -11.50
CA ALA A 190 -0.26 14.56 -12.45
C ALA A 190 -0.50 13.09 -12.80
N VAL A 191 -1.75 12.64 -12.65
CA VAL A 191 -2.24 11.36 -13.19
C VAL A 191 -2.99 11.69 -14.47
N ARG A 192 -2.49 11.19 -15.60
CA ARG A 192 -3.05 11.45 -16.93
C ARG A 192 -3.63 10.19 -17.51
N ASP A 193 -4.79 10.29 -18.12
CA ASP A 193 -5.28 9.28 -19.06
C ASP A 193 -5.23 9.85 -20.48
N ARG A 194 -4.31 9.32 -21.30
CA ARG A 194 -4.10 9.78 -22.69
C ARG A 194 -5.30 9.51 -23.59
N LYS A 195 -6.11 8.49 -23.26
CA LYS A 195 -7.30 8.13 -24.05
C LYS A 195 -8.47 9.04 -23.74
N LEU A 196 -8.64 9.41 -22.47
CA LEU A 196 -9.73 10.26 -22.01
C LEU A 196 -9.37 11.75 -22.01
N ALA A 197 -8.10 12.08 -22.26
CA ALA A 197 -7.56 13.45 -22.17
C ALA A 197 -7.85 14.11 -20.82
N THR A 198 -7.81 13.33 -19.73
CA THR A 198 -8.00 13.81 -18.36
C THR A 198 -6.66 13.94 -17.65
N GLN A 199 -6.60 14.87 -16.70
CA GLN A 199 -5.43 15.07 -15.84
C GLN A 199 -5.88 15.46 -14.44
N ASP A 200 -5.56 14.62 -13.47
CA ASP A 200 -5.78 14.88 -12.05
C ASP A 200 -4.46 15.31 -11.39
N LEU A 201 -4.48 16.40 -10.64
CA LEU A 201 -3.28 17.02 -10.07
C LEU A 201 -3.30 16.96 -8.53
N TYR A 202 -2.19 16.50 -7.96
CA TYR A 202 -1.99 16.37 -6.52
C TYR A 202 -0.67 17.00 -6.09
N SER A 203 -0.55 17.39 -4.81
CA SER A 203 0.74 17.81 -4.25
C SER A 203 1.60 16.59 -3.95
N ILE A 204 2.87 16.59 -4.41
CA ILE A 204 3.81 15.49 -4.14
C ILE A 204 3.94 15.19 -2.64
N SER A 205 3.91 16.22 -1.79
CA SER A 205 4.04 16.11 -0.34
C SER A 205 2.93 15.30 0.32
N GLN A 206 1.78 15.19 -0.33
CA GLN A 206 0.63 14.45 0.17
C GLN A 206 0.53 13.04 -0.42
N THR A 207 1.49 12.66 -1.27
CA THR A 207 1.57 11.32 -1.84
C THR A 207 2.59 10.48 -1.07
N PRO A 208 2.38 9.15 -0.96
CA PRO A 208 3.41 8.24 -0.48
C PRO A 208 4.69 8.32 -1.31
N LEU A 209 4.64 8.68 -2.60
CA LEU A 209 5.82 8.75 -3.47
C LEU A 209 6.93 9.70 -3.01
N LYS A 210 6.63 10.66 -2.14
CA LYS A 210 7.62 11.67 -1.72
C LYS A 210 8.88 11.07 -1.08
N PHE A 211 8.82 9.89 -0.46
CA PHE A 211 10.02 9.28 0.11
C PHE A 211 11.05 8.90 -0.96
N LEU A 212 10.62 8.59 -2.20
CA LEU A 212 11.52 8.31 -3.32
C LEU A 212 12.16 9.60 -3.88
N LEU A 213 11.48 10.73 -3.72
CA LEU A 213 11.72 11.93 -4.53
C LEU A 213 12.33 13.11 -3.76
N ARG A 214 12.27 13.12 -2.43
CA ARG A 214 12.88 14.19 -1.62
C ARG A 214 14.38 14.29 -1.89
N GLU A 215 14.92 15.51 -1.85
CA GLU A 215 16.36 15.76 -2.06
C GLU A 215 17.23 15.04 -1.02
N ARG A 216 16.79 15.06 0.24
CA ARG A 216 17.40 14.34 1.35
C ARG A 216 16.35 13.44 1.99
N VAL A 217 16.71 12.19 2.23
CA VAL A 217 15.86 11.21 2.90
C VAL A 217 16.62 10.75 4.12
N ASN A 218 16.17 11.17 5.30
CA ASN A 218 16.65 10.62 6.57
C ASN A 218 15.58 9.69 7.13
N LEU A 219 15.68 8.41 6.77
CA LEU A 219 14.84 7.37 7.37
C LEU A 219 15.07 7.38 8.89
N GLY A 220 13.98 7.40 9.65
CA GLY A 220 13.99 7.50 11.12
C GLY A 220 13.81 8.92 11.66
N GLN A 221 14.09 9.96 10.87
CA GLN A 221 13.84 11.36 11.24
C GLN A 221 12.66 11.94 10.46
N ASP A 222 12.74 11.87 9.13
CA ASP A 222 11.75 12.46 8.22
C ASP A 222 10.54 11.56 8.01
N ILE A 223 10.74 10.26 8.24
CA ILE A 223 9.72 9.21 8.14
C ILE A 223 10.00 8.16 9.22
N LYS A 224 8.93 7.76 9.93
CA LYS A 224 9.04 6.84 11.06
C LYS A 224 9.29 5.42 10.58
N ILE A 225 10.40 4.82 11.03
CA ILE A 225 10.66 3.39 10.83
C ILE A 225 9.85 2.62 11.87
N THR A 226 9.00 1.69 11.43
CA THR A 226 8.19 0.83 12.31
C THR A 226 8.78 -0.57 12.45
N GLY A 227 9.71 -0.96 11.57
CA GLY A 227 10.42 -2.22 11.71
C GLY A 227 11.44 -2.44 10.60
N ILE A 228 12.44 -3.27 10.89
CA ILE A 228 13.43 -3.75 9.93
C ILE A 228 13.48 -5.27 10.05
N THR A 229 13.48 -5.96 8.92
CA THR A 229 13.60 -7.41 8.87
C THR A 229 14.68 -7.77 7.87
N ASN A 230 15.66 -8.56 8.31
CA ASN A 230 16.71 -9.11 7.47
C ASN A 230 16.65 -10.64 7.57
N ASP A 231 16.29 -11.31 6.49
CA ASP A 231 16.17 -12.76 6.41
C ASP A 231 17.38 -13.42 5.70
N GLY A 232 18.48 -12.68 5.53
CA GLY A 232 19.69 -13.12 4.84
C GLY A 232 19.62 -13.03 3.31
N ASN A 233 18.40 -13.08 2.75
CA ASN A 233 18.15 -13.02 1.31
C ASN A 233 17.61 -11.65 0.85
N ALA A 234 16.97 -10.91 1.74
CA ALA A 234 16.49 -9.57 1.49
C ALA A 234 16.44 -8.76 2.79
N VAL A 235 16.48 -7.44 2.62
CA VAL A 235 16.27 -6.49 3.72
C VAL A 235 14.95 -5.75 3.48
N ARG A 236 14.06 -5.80 4.46
CA ARG A 236 12.77 -5.09 4.44
C ARG A 236 12.79 -3.97 5.46
N ILE A 237 12.44 -2.76 5.03
CA ILE A 237 12.31 -1.58 5.90
C ILE A 237 10.84 -1.15 5.87
N ASN A 238 10.19 -1.19 7.03
CA ASN A 238 8.81 -0.74 7.20
C ASN A 238 8.81 0.71 7.70
N LEU A 239 8.02 1.54 7.02
CA LEU A 239 7.91 2.97 7.22
C LEU A 239 6.43 3.34 7.41
N GLU A 240 6.19 4.40 8.17
CA GLU A 240 4.86 4.96 8.41
C GLU A 240 4.88 6.46 8.09
N ASP A 241 3.94 6.88 7.24
CA ASP A 241 3.78 8.27 6.84
C ASP A 241 2.35 8.75 7.15
N THR A 242 2.27 9.71 8.07
CA THR A 242 1.00 10.28 8.54
C THR A 242 0.55 11.51 7.76
N SER A 243 1.35 11.94 6.77
CA SER A 243 1.14 13.18 6.01
C SER A 243 0.64 12.94 4.59
N THR A 244 0.06 11.76 4.33
CA THR A 244 -0.53 11.40 3.04
C THR A 244 -2.01 11.76 2.95
N LEU A 245 -2.53 11.92 1.73
CA LEU A 245 -3.97 12.08 1.49
C LEU A 245 -4.73 10.86 2.04
N GLY A 246 -5.80 11.12 2.79
CA GLY A 246 -6.65 10.06 3.34
C GLY A 246 -6.20 9.48 4.69
N GLY A 247 -5.02 9.85 5.21
CA GLY A 247 -4.55 9.45 6.54
C GLY A 247 -3.16 8.84 6.52
N THR A 248 -2.93 7.83 7.37
CA THR A 248 -1.64 7.17 7.52
C THR A 248 -1.41 6.09 6.47
N SER A 249 -0.32 6.19 5.71
CA SER A 249 0.14 5.15 4.78
C SER A 249 1.31 4.37 5.38
N ARG A 250 1.38 3.07 5.06
CA ARG A 250 2.50 2.18 5.42
C ARG A 250 3.27 1.83 4.17
N ILE A 251 4.60 1.97 4.23
CA ILE A 251 5.49 1.67 3.12
C ILE A 251 6.43 0.55 3.54
N THR A 252 6.59 -0.47 2.72
CA THR A 252 7.65 -1.48 2.87
C THR A 252 8.61 -1.36 1.70
N LEU A 253 9.89 -1.12 1.98
CA LEU A 253 10.98 -1.14 1.00
C LEU A 253 11.64 -2.51 1.02
N PHE A 254 11.94 -3.05 -0.16
CA PHE A 254 12.60 -4.35 -0.32
C PHE A 254 13.93 -4.14 -1.03
N PHE A 255 15.00 -4.31 -0.26
CA PHE A 255 16.37 -4.26 -0.73
C PHE A 255 16.95 -5.66 -0.88
N ASP A 256 18.02 -5.75 -1.65
CA ASP A 256 18.95 -6.88 -1.64
C ASP A 256 19.63 -7.04 -0.24
N PRO A 257 20.29 -8.18 0.04
CA PRO A 257 20.91 -8.44 1.34
C PRO A 257 21.89 -7.38 1.81
N GLN A 258 22.54 -6.68 0.87
CA GLN A 258 23.56 -5.66 1.16
C GLN A 258 23.02 -4.23 1.17
N VAL A 259 21.75 -4.01 0.85
CA VAL A 259 21.13 -2.68 0.79
C VAL A 259 21.80 -1.77 -0.26
N GLU A 260 22.23 -2.36 -1.37
CA GLU A 260 22.82 -1.66 -2.52
C GLU A 260 21.78 -1.36 -3.60
N SER A 261 20.71 -2.15 -3.65
CA SER A 261 19.66 -2.01 -4.67
C SER A 261 18.26 -2.16 -4.08
N LEU A 262 17.41 -1.17 -4.35
CA LEU A 262 15.98 -1.25 -4.11
C LEU A 262 15.32 -2.02 -5.26
N ASN A 263 14.75 -3.18 -4.95
CA ASN A 263 14.14 -4.07 -5.94
C ASN A 263 12.63 -3.93 -5.99
N GLN A 264 12.01 -3.52 -4.88
CA GLN A 264 10.56 -3.41 -4.78
C GLN A 264 10.17 -2.44 -3.68
N TRP A 265 9.01 -1.80 -3.83
CA TRP A 265 8.31 -1.19 -2.71
C TRP A 265 6.84 -1.61 -2.71
N ARG A 266 6.25 -1.53 -1.52
CA ARG A 266 4.82 -1.75 -1.30
C ARG A 266 4.27 -0.61 -0.46
N ILE A 267 3.11 -0.11 -0.86
CA ILE A 267 2.37 0.93 -0.17
C ILE A 267 1.02 0.34 0.23
N ILE A 268 0.65 0.54 1.48
CA ILE A 268 -0.70 0.27 1.99
C ILE A 268 -1.26 1.61 2.44
N ASP A 269 -2.33 2.08 1.81
CA ASP A 269 -2.94 3.36 2.13
C ASP A 269 -3.78 3.32 3.42
N ALA A 270 -4.38 4.45 3.77
CA ALA A 270 -5.20 4.58 4.97
C ALA A 270 -6.51 3.75 4.94
N GLN A 271 -6.96 3.30 3.77
CA GLN A 271 -8.11 2.40 3.64
C GLN A 271 -7.72 0.93 3.49
N GLY A 272 -6.43 0.63 3.46
CA GLY A 272 -5.90 -0.73 3.37
C GLY A 272 -5.69 -1.22 1.95
N PHE A 273 -5.83 -0.35 0.94
CA PHE A 273 -5.49 -0.73 -0.43
C PHE A 273 -3.99 -0.86 -0.59
N GLN A 274 -3.58 -1.95 -1.23
CA GLN A 274 -2.19 -2.33 -1.37
C GLN A 274 -1.73 -2.15 -2.82
N THR A 275 -0.75 -1.28 -3.02
CA THR A 275 -0.01 -1.19 -4.29
C THR A 275 1.41 -1.67 -4.10
N MET A 276 1.88 -2.53 -5.00
CA MET A 276 3.23 -3.05 -5.04
C MET A 276 3.88 -2.69 -6.37
N VAL A 277 5.14 -2.26 -6.35
CA VAL A 277 5.92 -1.99 -7.56
C VAL A 277 7.22 -2.75 -7.45
N VAL A 278 7.47 -3.63 -8.42
CA VAL A 278 8.71 -4.37 -8.60
C VAL A 278 9.53 -3.67 -9.68
N LEU A 279 10.83 -3.51 -9.46
CA LEU A 279 11.77 -2.91 -10.39
C LEU A 279 12.63 -3.99 -11.05
N ASP A 280 12.86 -3.83 -12.34
CA ASP A 280 13.75 -4.67 -13.15
C ASP A 280 14.64 -3.77 -14.02
N LYS A 281 15.79 -4.28 -14.49
CA LYS A 281 16.76 -3.55 -15.33
C LYS A 281 17.05 -2.12 -14.85
N VAL A 282 17.41 -1.98 -13.58
CA VAL A 282 17.68 -0.67 -12.98
C VAL A 282 19.00 -0.09 -13.50
N GLU A 283 18.92 1.02 -14.23
CA GLU A 283 20.05 1.84 -14.68
C GLU A 283 20.11 3.14 -13.88
N ARG A 284 21.26 3.45 -13.26
CA ARG A 284 21.47 4.68 -12.48
C ARG A 284 22.46 5.61 -13.18
N GLY A 285 22.34 6.92 -12.94
CA GLY A 285 23.28 7.92 -13.46
C GLY A 285 23.14 8.23 -14.96
N ARG A 286 22.12 7.68 -15.62
CA ARG A 286 21.80 7.99 -17.01
C ARG A 286 21.23 9.40 -17.14
N ARG A 287 21.52 10.08 -18.26
CA ARG A 287 20.89 11.36 -18.61
C ARG A 287 19.44 11.12 -19.04
N ILE A 288 18.51 11.85 -18.42
CA ILE A 288 17.07 11.78 -18.72
C ILE A 288 16.64 13.11 -19.35
N ASP A 289 15.80 13.02 -20.37
CA ASP A 289 15.18 14.20 -21.00
C ASP A 289 14.26 14.90 -20.00
N GLN A 290 14.41 16.21 -19.85
CA GLN A 290 13.64 17.00 -18.90
C GLN A 290 12.17 17.12 -19.31
N ASP A 291 11.88 17.05 -20.61
CA ASP A 291 10.52 17.18 -21.14
C ASP A 291 9.61 16.01 -20.70
N LEU A 292 10.21 14.88 -20.30
CA LEU A 292 9.47 13.74 -19.75
C LEU A 292 8.72 14.09 -18.46
N PHE A 293 9.16 15.12 -17.74
CA PHE A 293 8.62 15.51 -16.44
C PHE A 293 7.71 16.75 -16.50
N ASN A 294 7.33 17.20 -17.69
CA ASN A 294 6.52 18.40 -17.85
C ASN A 294 5.04 18.15 -17.51
N ILE A 295 4.53 18.93 -16.56
CA ILE A 295 3.11 19.00 -16.25
C ILE A 295 2.48 20.24 -16.90
N GLN A 296 1.56 20.04 -17.85
CA GLN A 296 0.74 21.11 -18.39
C GLN A 296 -0.34 21.47 -17.37
N TYR A 297 -0.19 22.61 -16.70
CA TYR A 297 -1.13 23.09 -15.68
C TYR A 297 -2.36 23.78 -16.27
N GLU A 298 -2.27 24.20 -17.52
CA GLU A 298 -3.41 24.72 -18.27
C GLU A 298 -4.40 23.58 -18.42
N ALA A 299 -5.51 23.69 -17.70
CA ALA A 299 -6.65 22.80 -17.92
C ALA A 299 -6.96 22.80 -19.41
N ILE A 300 -7.32 21.63 -19.95
CA ILE A 300 -8.16 21.59 -21.15
C ILE A 300 -9.51 22.18 -20.70
N ILE A 301 -9.56 23.51 -20.56
CA ILE A 301 -10.80 24.26 -20.52
C ILE A 301 -11.35 24.04 -21.92
N GLY A 302 -12.37 23.19 -22.00
CA GLY A 302 -13.02 22.84 -23.25
C GLY A 302 -13.23 24.10 -24.09
N ALA A 303 -12.77 24.03 -25.34
CA ALA A 303 -13.20 24.91 -26.38
C ALA A 303 -14.74 24.91 -26.39
N GLY A 304 -15.32 25.94 -25.78
CA GLY A 304 -16.74 26.01 -25.44
C GLY A 304 -17.22 27.46 -25.47
N ASN A 305 -17.26 28.01 -26.68
CA ASN A 305 -18.10 29.12 -27.14
C ASN A 305 -17.81 30.51 -26.58
N ASN A 306 -16.96 31.23 -27.31
CA ASN A 306 -17.12 32.67 -27.53
C ASN A 306 -18.06 32.86 -28.74
N ARG A 307 -19.33 33.21 -28.49
CA ARG A 307 -20.23 33.88 -29.44
C ARG A 307 -21.23 34.73 -28.69
#